data_AF-A0A6C0L207-F1
#
_entry.id   AF-A0A6C0L207-F1
#
_cell.length_a   1.000
_cell.length_b   1.000
_cell.length_c   1.000
_cell.angle_alpha   90.00
_cell.angle_beta   90.00
_cell.angle_gamma   90.00
#
_symmetry.space_group_name_H-M   'P 1'
#
loop_
_entity.id
_entity.type
_entity.pdbx_description
1 polymer ?
#
loop_
_entity_poly.entity_id
_entity_poly.type
_entity_poly.pdbx_seq_one_letter_code
_entity_poly.pdbx_strand_id
1 'polypeptide(L)'
;MTGKKKTYRLKKRSLKKAGAIYDNTFSLNKEKINNALNYVPPPKNRPAPPAPPKLSEPNLSKNDELAKCEAELNKERTRRMELQNKISELEMILSSLQEKLKLVSSENGHPLRSLDDIENELRIAAQKCFAGEECSEDYLERLDNALRSHPEYAIREQKIRSKWDYEQKEENEKALKIMKKIVPPNIRYSTEKKIEEDIREKVRNEMSITSADIKRLAKRIFRNKALHIVHYPKNMISKFYVNDLVNKFDIGTSLDLTELRAVYASLPTQFDNDNNGQKAEWKERIRSELVNLVRNNESNNIIPNKKRNSVYKNVPLNGFFQIETEENWSPDAADPYAPSNMDS
;
A
#
# COMPACT_ATOMS: atom_id res chain seq x y z
N MET A 1 37.62 18.78 29.03
CA MET A 1 38.42 19.03 27.81
C MET A 1 39.13 17.72 27.47
N THR A 2 39.01 17.03 26.33
CA THR A 2 38.61 17.37 24.95
C THR A 2 38.10 16.07 24.28
N GLY A 3 36.86 16.06 23.78
CA GLY A 3 36.31 14.95 23.00
C GLY A 3 36.46 15.23 21.50
N LYS A 4 37.26 14.42 20.80
CA LYS A 4 37.54 14.55 19.35
C LYS A 4 36.26 14.30 18.53
N LYS A 5 35.68 15.35 17.94
CA LYS A 5 34.61 15.24 16.93
C LYS A 5 35.21 14.84 15.57
N LYS A 6 34.80 13.70 15.01
CA LYS A 6 35.10 13.33 13.61
C LYS A 6 34.12 14.04 12.69
N THR A 7 34.62 14.93 11.84
CA THR A 7 33.86 15.59 10.77
C THR A 7 34.20 14.95 9.43
N TYR A 8 33.19 14.48 8.70
CA TYR A 8 33.37 13.97 7.34
C TYR A 8 33.21 15.13 6.34
N ARG A 9 34.29 15.44 5.60
CA ARG A 9 34.32 16.44 4.51
C ARG A 9 33.81 15.79 3.22
N LEU A 10 32.63 16.20 2.76
CA LEU A 10 32.17 15.95 1.39
C LEU A 10 33.00 16.81 0.41
N LYS A 11 33.66 16.15 -0.54
CA LYS A 11 34.41 16.83 -1.62
C LYS A 11 33.43 17.40 -2.64
N LYS A 12 33.34 18.73 -2.70
CA LYS A 12 32.75 19.48 -3.81
C LYS A 12 33.56 19.21 -5.08
N ARG A 13 32.97 18.54 -6.08
CA ARG A 13 33.42 18.65 -7.47
C ARG A 13 32.54 19.68 -8.17
N SER A 14 33.23 20.68 -8.68
CA SER A 14 32.74 21.91 -9.28
C SER A 14 32.04 21.70 -10.61
N LEU A 15 30.87 22.32 -10.74
CA LEU A 15 30.34 22.85 -11.99
C LEU A 15 31.36 23.80 -12.64
N LYS A 16 31.72 23.55 -13.91
CA LYS A 16 32.02 24.59 -14.91
C LYS A 16 32.16 23.99 -16.32
N LYS A 17 31.59 24.72 -17.29
CA LYS A 17 31.38 24.46 -18.74
C LYS A 17 30.21 23.50 -19.01
N ALA A 18 28.95 23.94 -19.18
CA ALA A 18 28.40 25.09 -19.90
C ALA A 18 28.93 25.19 -21.35
N GLY A 19 28.03 24.86 -22.28
CA GLY A 19 28.01 25.36 -23.66
C GLY A 19 28.98 24.70 -24.64
N ALA A 20 28.47 23.74 -25.43
CA ALA A 20 28.80 23.54 -26.86
C ALA A 20 28.44 22.11 -27.32
N ILE A 21 27.16 21.79 -27.51
CA ILE A 21 26.77 20.71 -28.44
C ILE A 21 25.41 21.08 -29.09
N TYR A 22 25.37 22.21 -29.77
CA TYR A 22 24.55 22.40 -30.97
C TYR A 22 25.39 23.30 -31.87
N ASP A 23 25.85 22.72 -32.98
CA ASP A 23 26.46 23.31 -34.18
C ASP A 23 27.63 22.46 -34.64
N ASN A 24 27.33 21.54 -35.56
CA ASN A 24 28.15 21.22 -36.74
C ASN A 24 27.49 20.07 -37.51
N THR A 25 26.38 20.40 -38.16
CA THR A 25 26.07 19.78 -39.45
C THR A 25 27.10 20.30 -40.47
N PHE A 26 27.46 19.42 -41.42
CA PHE A 26 28.39 19.66 -42.53
C PHE A 26 29.90 19.72 -42.23
N SER A 27 30.54 18.55 -42.32
CA SER A 27 31.79 18.41 -43.08
C SER A 27 32.01 16.94 -43.47
N LEU A 28 31.58 16.60 -44.69
CA LEU A 28 31.99 15.41 -45.42
C LEU A 28 33.51 15.42 -45.61
N ASN A 29 34.23 14.47 -45.00
CA ASN A 29 35.65 14.29 -45.27
C ASN A 29 35.90 13.09 -46.19
N LYS A 30 36.64 13.40 -47.26
CA LYS A 30 36.71 12.74 -48.57
C LYS A 30 37.52 11.44 -48.63
N GLU A 31 37.90 10.86 -47.49
CA GLU A 31 38.82 9.71 -47.45
C GLU A 31 38.14 8.35 -47.71
N LYS A 32 36.82 8.23 -47.54
CA LYS A 32 36.10 6.99 -47.89
C LYS A 32 35.77 6.85 -49.38
N ILE A 33 35.94 7.92 -50.17
CA ILE A 33 35.54 7.94 -51.58
C ILE A 33 36.69 7.47 -52.50
N ASN A 34 37.95 7.59 -52.09
CA ASN A 34 39.10 7.23 -52.94
C ASN A 34 39.48 5.74 -52.92
N ASN A 35 38.89 4.91 -52.04
CA ASN A 35 39.11 3.45 -52.04
C ASN A 35 38.12 2.67 -52.93
N ALA A 36 37.24 3.35 -53.68
CA ALA A 36 36.25 2.73 -54.54
C ALA A 36 36.66 2.57 -56.02
N LEU A 37 37.88 2.94 -56.40
CA LEU A 37 38.35 2.90 -57.80
C LEU A 37 39.29 1.73 -58.16
N ASN A 38 39.58 0.82 -57.23
CA ASN A 38 40.43 -0.35 -57.50
C ASN A 38 39.72 -1.66 -57.11
N TYR A 39 38.69 -2.05 -57.89
CA TYR A 39 38.10 -3.39 -57.79
C TYR A 39 38.30 -4.18 -59.08
N VAL A 40 39.07 -5.27 -58.98
CA VAL A 40 39.24 -6.29 -60.02
C VAL A 40 38.14 -7.36 -59.82
N PRO A 41 37.29 -7.65 -60.81
CA PRO A 41 36.22 -8.63 -60.63
C PRO A 41 36.74 -10.08 -60.70
N PRO A 42 36.30 -10.98 -59.79
CA PRO A 42 36.62 -12.40 -59.86
C PRO A 42 35.71 -13.17 -60.86
N PRO A 43 36.14 -14.35 -61.35
CA PRO A 43 35.54 -15.03 -62.50
C PRO A 43 34.15 -15.64 -62.24
N LYS A 44 33.32 -15.60 -63.28
CA LYS A 44 31.94 -16.10 -63.35
C LYS A 44 31.91 -17.62 -63.32
N ASN A 45 31.62 -18.22 -62.16
CA ASN A 45 30.91 -19.50 -62.02
C ASN A 45 30.59 -19.75 -60.53
N ARG A 46 29.42 -19.26 -60.09
CA ARG A 46 28.74 -19.75 -58.88
C ARG A 46 27.25 -19.97 -59.21
N PRO A 47 26.61 -21.01 -58.67
CA PRO A 47 25.18 -21.24 -58.83
C PRO A 47 24.38 -20.07 -58.24
N ALA A 48 23.21 -19.81 -58.82
CA ALA A 48 22.35 -18.68 -58.44
C ALA A 48 22.05 -18.67 -56.93
N PRO A 49 22.14 -17.51 -56.26
CA PRO A 49 21.76 -17.40 -54.85
C PRO A 49 20.25 -17.67 -54.69
N PRO A 50 19.82 -18.27 -53.55
CA PRO A 50 18.39 -18.44 -53.26
C PRO A 50 17.70 -17.08 -53.24
N ALA A 51 16.45 -17.05 -53.71
CA ALA A 51 15.66 -15.82 -53.80
C ALA A 51 15.69 -15.04 -52.46
N PRO A 52 15.82 -13.70 -52.51
CA PRO A 52 15.83 -12.88 -51.31
C PRO A 52 14.57 -13.15 -50.47
N PRO A 53 14.68 -13.27 -49.14
CA PRO A 53 13.51 -13.40 -48.29
C PRO A 53 12.59 -12.21 -48.54
N LYS A 54 11.32 -12.49 -48.83
CA LYS A 54 10.28 -11.47 -48.93
C LYS A 54 10.37 -10.59 -47.69
N LEU A 55 10.54 -9.29 -47.89
CA LEU A 55 10.43 -8.28 -46.84
C LEU A 55 9.11 -8.56 -46.11
N SER A 56 9.22 -9.08 -44.89
CA SER A 56 8.08 -9.30 -44.02
C SER A 56 7.38 -7.95 -43.84
N GLU A 57 6.09 -7.96 -44.09
CA GLU A 57 5.17 -6.86 -43.87
C GLU A 57 5.48 -6.14 -42.54
N PRO A 58 5.33 -4.80 -42.47
CA PRO A 58 5.50 -4.08 -41.22
C PRO A 58 4.58 -4.73 -40.18
N ASN A 59 5.12 -5.14 -39.03
CA ASN A 59 4.38 -5.80 -37.96
C ASN A 59 3.16 -4.96 -37.52
N LEU A 60 1.99 -5.16 -38.17
CA LEU A 60 0.74 -4.48 -37.85
C LEU A 60 0.41 -4.61 -36.35
N SER A 61 0.70 -5.77 -35.76
CA SER A 61 0.44 -6.07 -34.34
C SER A 61 1.11 -5.10 -33.36
N LYS A 62 2.33 -4.62 -33.61
CA LYS A 62 3.02 -3.70 -32.67
C LYS A 62 2.51 -2.25 -32.80
N ASN A 63 2.15 -1.84 -34.01
CA ASN A 63 1.56 -0.52 -34.24
C ASN A 63 0.13 -0.46 -33.69
N ASP A 64 -0.62 -1.56 -33.78
CA ASP A 64 -1.96 -1.68 -33.19
C ASP A 64 -1.92 -1.70 -31.65
N GLU A 65 -0.91 -2.33 -31.05
CA GLU A 65 -0.68 -2.30 -29.59
C GLU A 65 -0.29 -0.89 -29.11
N LEU A 66 0.60 -0.20 -29.82
CA LEU A 66 0.97 1.19 -29.50
C LEU A 66 -0.23 2.14 -29.65
N ALA A 67 -1.02 2.00 -30.71
CA ALA A 67 -2.23 2.79 -30.91
C ALA A 67 -3.28 2.54 -29.81
N LYS A 68 -3.42 1.30 -29.33
CA LYS A 68 -4.28 0.96 -28.18
C LYS A 68 -3.76 1.61 -26.89
N CYS A 69 -2.46 1.53 -26.60
CA CYS A 69 -1.87 2.18 -25.43
C CYS A 69 -2.03 3.71 -25.48
N GLU A 70 -1.85 4.36 -26.64
CA GLU A 70 -2.07 5.79 -26.80
C GLU A 70 -3.54 6.18 -26.62
N ALA A 71 -4.47 5.36 -27.12
CA ALA A 71 -5.91 5.57 -26.90
C ALA A 71 -6.29 5.43 -25.42
N GLU A 72 -5.76 4.44 -24.71
CA GLU A 72 -5.94 4.27 -23.26
C GLU A 72 -5.33 5.45 -22.48
N LEU A 73 -4.15 5.91 -22.86
CA LEU A 73 -3.49 7.07 -22.25
C LEU A 73 -4.32 8.34 -22.43
N ASN A 74 -4.86 8.58 -23.63
CA ASN A 74 -5.71 9.74 -23.90
C ASN A 74 -7.04 9.66 -23.14
N LYS A 75 -7.64 8.47 -23.03
CA LYS A 75 -8.83 8.24 -22.20
C LYS A 75 -8.58 8.51 -20.72
N GLU A 76 -7.40 8.14 -20.21
CA GLU A 76 -7.02 8.42 -18.82
C GLU A 76 -6.74 9.92 -18.61
N ARG A 77 -6.16 10.60 -19.60
CA ARG A 77 -5.98 12.07 -19.58
C ARG A 77 -7.30 12.82 -19.54
N THR A 78 -8.28 12.44 -20.36
CA THR A 78 -9.61 13.08 -20.35
C THR A 78 -10.32 12.82 -19.03
N ARG A 79 -10.23 11.60 -18.50
CA ARG A 79 -10.78 11.26 -17.19
C ARG A 79 -10.16 12.09 -16.06
N ARG A 80 -8.83 12.29 -16.08
CA ARG A 80 -8.12 13.15 -15.11
C ARG A 80 -8.61 14.60 -15.19
N MET A 81 -8.78 15.13 -16.40
CA MET A 81 -9.29 16.48 -16.59
C MET A 81 -10.73 16.63 -16.07
N GLU A 82 -11.61 15.66 -16.34
CA GLU A 82 -12.98 15.65 -15.79
C GLU A 82 -12.99 15.58 -14.26
N LEU A 83 -12.13 14.75 -13.67
CA LEU A 83 -11.98 14.67 -12.21
C LEU A 83 -11.48 15.99 -11.62
N GLN A 84 -10.50 16.62 -12.27
CA GLN A 84 -9.96 17.90 -11.82
C GLN A 84 -11.02 19.02 -11.88
N ASN A 85 -11.83 19.06 -12.94
CA ASN A 85 -12.95 19.99 -13.02
C ASN A 85 -13.98 19.76 -11.91
N LYS A 86 -14.33 18.50 -11.63
CA LYS A 86 -15.22 18.15 -10.50
C LYS A 86 -14.64 18.57 -9.15
N ILE A 87 -13.33 18.41 -8.94
CA ILE A 87 -12.68 18.87 -7.71
C ILE A 87 -12.84 20.39 -7.58
N SER A 88 -12.56 21.15 -8.63
CA SER A 88 -12.74 22.62 -8.61
C SER A 88 -14.19 23.04 -8.41
N GLU A 89 -15.16 22.34 -9.00
CA GLU A 89 -16.59 22.58 -8.74
C GLU A 89 -16.95 22.33 -7.27
N LEU A 90 -16.45 21.23 -6.69
CA LEU A 90 -16.66 20.90 -5.27
C LEU A 90 -15.99 21.93 -4.34
N GLU A 91 -14.79 22.40 -4.68
CA GLU A 91 -14.10 23.46 -3.94
C GLU A 91 -14.91 24.78 -3.96
N MET A 92 -15.50 25.13 -5.11
CA MET A 92 -16.40 26.30 -5.21
C MET A 92 -17.65 26.13 -4.35
N ILE A 93 -18.29 24.95 -4.40
CA ILE A 93 -19.47 24.65 -3.58
C ILE A 93 -19.13 24.74 -2.10
N LEU A 94 -18.03 24.12 -1.66
CA LEU A 94 -17.56 24.18 -0.28
C LEU A 94 -17.31 25.62 0.17
N SER A 95 -16.65 26.43 -0.65
CA SER A 95 -16.41 27.85 -0.35
C SER A 95 -17.73 28.60 -0.17
N SER A 96 -18.70 28.38 -1.06
CA SER A 96 -20.02 29.02 -0.96
C SER A 96 -20.83 28.57 0.26
N LEU A 97 -20.70 27.30 0.66
CA LEU A 97 -21.36 26.75 1.84
C LEU A 97 -20.71 27.26 3.12
N GLN A 98 -19.38 27.38 3.16
CA GLN A 98 -18.65 27.99 4.27
C GLN A 98 -19.04 29.45 4.47
N GLU A 99 -19.21 30.21 3.37
CA GLU A 99 -19.67 31.60 3.43
C GLU A 99 -21.12 31.72 3.95
N LYS A 100 -22.02 30.86 3.44
CA LYS A 100 -23.40 30.76 3.96
C LYS A 100 -23.45 30.35 5.43
N LEU A 101 -22.60 29.41 5.85
CA LEU A 101 -22.51 28.99 7.24
C LEU A 101 -22.03 30.14 8.13
N LYS A 102 -21.02 30.90 7.67
CA LYS A 102 -20.50 32.07 8.39
C LYS A 102 -21.57 33.15 8.55
N LEU A 103 -22.42 33.37 7.54
CA LEU A 103 -23.56 34.28 7.60
C LEU A 103 -24.61 33.81 8.62
N VAL A 104 -25.02 32.53 8.56
CA VAL A 104 -25.98 31.94 9.51
C VAL A 104 -25.45 31.94 10.96
N SER A 105 -24.16 31.75 11.15
CA SER A 105 -23.52 31.84 12.46
C SER A 105 -23.42 33.27 12.99
N SER A 106 -23.31 34.27 12.10
CA SER A 106 -23.36 35.68 12.49
C SER A 106 -24.75 36.13 12.94
N GLU A 107 -25.83 35.55 12.37
CA GLU A 107 -27.21 35.84 12.75
C GLU A 107 -27.60 35.20 14.10
N ASN A 108 -26.99 34.07 14.48
CA ASN A 108 -27.31 33.33 15.71
C ASN A 108 -26.47 33.71 16.94
N GLY A 109 -25.63 34.74 16.87
CA GLY A 109 -24.90 35.31 18.03
C GLY A 109 -23.87 34.38 18.70
N HIS A 110 -23.74 33.13 18.26
CA HIS A 110 -22.69 32.21 18.69
C HIS A 110 -21.58 32.18 17.65
N PRO A 111 -20.37 32.70 17.95
CA PRO A 111 -19.24 32.53 17.05
C PRO A 111 -19.05 31.03 16.78
N LEU A 112 -18.81 30.67 15.52
CA LEU A 112 -18.34 29.33 15.13
C LEU A 112 -17.11 29.03 15.99
N ARG A 113 -17.30 28.25 17.07
CA ARG A 113 -16.18 27.81 17.89
C ARG A 113 -15.26 27.01 16.98
N SER A 114 -14.02 27.43 16.84
CA SER A 114 -13.04 26.67 16.09
C SER A 114 -12.88 25.31 16.74
N LEU A 115 -12.60 24.27 15.95
CA LEU A 115 -12.29 22.96 16.47
C LEU A 115 -11.12 23.01 17.46
N ASP A 116 -10.12 23.87 17.19
CA ASP A 116 -8.98 24.06 18.09
C ASP A 116 -9.38 24.74 19.41
N ASP A 117 -10.41 25.59 19.42
CA ASP A 117 -10.93 26.22 20.64
C ASP A 117 -11.65 25.18 21.52
N ILE A 118 -12.45 24.31 20.91
CA ILE A 118 -13.14 23.21 21.61
C ILE A 118 -12.13 22.22 22.18
N GLU A 119 -11.10 21.83 21.42
CA GLU A 119 -10.02 20.95 21.90
C GLU A 119 -9.24 21.57 23.07
N ASN A 120 -8.95 22.87 23.00
CA ASN A 120 -8.24 23.58 24.06
C ASN A 120 -9.09 23.67 25.34
N GLU A 121 -10.38 24.01 25.22
CA GLU A 121 -11.31 24.01 26.35
C GLU A 121 -11.45 22.61 26.97
N LEU A 122 -11.57 21.57 26.15
CA LEU A 122 -11.65 20.18 26.61
C LEU A 122 -10.37 19.78 27.35
N ARG A 123 -9.19 20.16 26.82
CA ARG A 123 -7.90 19.89 27.47
C ARG A 123 -7.79 20.59 28.82
N ILE A 124 -8.18 21.87 28.90
CA ILE A 124 -8.17 22.64 30.15
C ILE A 124 -9.14 22.02 31.17
N ALA A 125 -10.36 21.69 30.74
CA ALA A 125 -11.36 21.07 31.60
C ALA A 125 -10.89 19.70 32.11
N ALA A 126 -10.30 18.87 31.25
CA ALA A 126 -9.74 17.58 31.65
C ALA A 126 -8.59 17.74 32.65
N GLN A 127 -7.71 18.72 32.47
CA GLN A 127 -6.63 19.02 33.41
C GLN A 127 -7.14 19.47 34.79
N LYS A 128 -8.20 20.28 34.84
CA LYS A 128 -8.86 20.69 36.09
C LYS A 128 -9.47 19.49 36.83
N CYS A 129 -10.15 18.63 36.09
CA CYS A 129 -10.63 17.33 36.57
C CYS A 129 -9.49 16.49 37.18
N PHE A 130 -8.35 16.35 36.49
CA PHE A 130 -7.18 15.62 37.00
C PHE A 130 -6.52 16.29 38.22
N ALA A 131 -6.60 17.62 38.33
CA ALA A 131 -6.09 18.38 39.47
C ALA A 131 -6.99 18.28 40.72
N GLY A 132 -8.16 17.61 40.62
CA GLY A 132 -9.10 17.47 41.72
C GLY A 132 -10.01 18.68 41.93
N GLU A 133 -10.08 19.59 40.95
CA GLU A 133 -11.05 20.70 40.96
C GLU A 133 -12.45 20.18 40.61
N GLU A 134 -13.50 20.82 41.14
CA GLU A 134 -14.89 20.49 40.82
C GLU A 134 -15.14 20.74 39.33
N CYS A 135 -15.32 19.64 38.61
CA CYS A 135 -15.35 19.59 37.16
C CYS A 135 -16.59 18.79 36.78
N SER A 136 -17.56 19.45 36.14
CA SER A 136 -18.83 18.84 35.76
C SER A 136 -18.60 17.82 34.64
N GLU A 137 -18.93 16.55 34.90
CA GLU A 137 -18.91 15.48 33.89
C GLU A 137 -19.78 15.86 32.68
N ASP A 138 -20.97 16.43 32.93
CA ASP A 138 -21.87 16.94 31.88
C ASP A 138 -21.22 18.01 30.99
N TYR A 139 -20.33 18.84 31.55
CA TYR A 139 -19.61 19.85 30.78
C TYR A 139 -18.56 19.23 29.86
N LEU A 140 -17.83 18.22 30.34
CA LEU A 140 -16.89 17.47 29.52
C LEU A 140 -17.61 16.70 28.41
N GLU A 141 -18.74 16.06 28.71
CA GLU A 141 -19.52 15.33 27.72
C GLU A 141 -20.08 16.26 26.65
N ARG A 142 -20.54 17.47 27.02
CA ARG A 142 -20.95 18.50 26.06
C ARG A 142 -19.80 18.92 25.15
N LEU A 143 -18.60 19.12 25.68
CA LEU A 143 -17.43 19.50 24.90
C LEU A 143 -16.97 18.36 23.97
N ASP A 144 -16.96 17.11 24.44
CA ASP A 144 -16.64 15.93 23.61
C ASP A 144 -17.66 15.74 22.48
N ASN A 145 -18.96 15.89 22.78
CA ASN A 145 -20.01 15.84 21.77
C ASN A 145 -19.90 16.98 20.75
N ALA A 146 -19.57 18.19 21.20
CA ALA A 146 -19.32 19.35 20.32
C ALA A 146 -18.10 19.12 19.42
N LEU A 147 -17.04 18.48 19.94
CA LEU A 147 -15.86 18.13 19.16
C LEU A 147 -16.19 17.06 18.10
N ARG A 148 -16.84 15.97 18.49
CA ARG A 148 -17.18 14.85 17.59
C ARG A 148 -18.18 15.22 16.50
N SER A 149 -19.09 16.16 16.78
CA SER A 149 -20.06 16.66 15.81
C SER A 149 -19.49 17.72 14.86
N HIS A 150 -18.28 18.22 15.11
CA HIS A 150 -17.65 19.23 14.27
C HIS A 150 -17.23 18.62 12.91
N PRO A 151 -17.59 19.24 11.77
CA PRO A 151 -17.30 18.68 10.44
C PRO A 151 -15.79 18.55 10.16
N GLU A 152 -14.97 19.46 10.68
CA GLU A 152 -13.51 19.38 10.55
C GLU A 152 -12.89 18.24 11.36
N TYR A 153 -13.55 17.76 12.42
CA TYR A 153 -13.05 16.67 13.25
C TYR A 153 -13.00 15.37 12.46
N ALA A 154 -14.09 15.04 11.75
CA ALA A 154 -14.14 13.88 10.88
C ALA A 154 -13.06 13.92 9.78
N ILE A 155 -12.83 15.10 9.19
CA ILE A 155 -11.79 15.30 8.16
C ILE A 155 -10.39 15.11 8.75
N ARG A 156 -10.11 15.69 9.92
CA ARG A 156 -8.82 15.56 10.62
C ARG A 156 -8.53 14.12 11.00
N GLU A 157 -9.51 13.42 11.58
CA GLU A 157 -9.42 12.01 11.94
C GLU A 157 -9.18 11.12 10.71
N GLN A 158 -9.88 11.38 9.61
CA GLN A 158 -9.66 10.64 8.37
C GLN A 158 -8.25 10.87 7.80
N LYS A 159 -7.73 12.11 7.84
CA LYS A 159 -6.35 12.41 7.41
C LYS A 159 -5.32 11.68 8.26
N ILE A 160 -5.49 11.67 9.59
CA ILE A 160 -4.61 10.94 10.50
C ILE A 160 -4.64 9.45 10.18
N ARG A 161 -5.83 8.88 9.96
CA ARG A 161 -6.02 7.48 9.58
C ARG A 161 -5.29 7.14 8.28
N SER A 162 -5.55 7.89 7.20
CA SER A 162 -4.94 7.66 5.89
C SER A 162 -3.42 7.78 5.94
N LYS A 163 -2.90 8.76 6.69
CA LYS A 163 -1.45 8.92 6.89
C LYS A 163 -0.83 7.69 7.57
N TRP A 164 -1.46 7.18 8.62
CA TRP A 164 -0.99 5.98 9.31
C TRP A 164 -1.03 4.74 8.40
N ASP A 165 -2.11 4.56 7.64
CA ASP A 165 -2.23 3.44 6.69
C ASP A 165 -1.14 3.50 5.62
N TYR A 166 -0.80 4.69 5.14
CA TYR A 166 0.29 4.91 4.20
C TYR A 166 1.66 4.56 4.79
N GLU A 167 1.98 5.08 5.98
CA GLU A 167 3.25 4.83 6.66
C GLU A 167 3.47 3.34 6.95
N GLN A 168 2.39 2.61 7.29
CA GLN A 168 2.48 1.19 7.65
C GLN A 168 2.37 0.26 6.44
N LYS A 169 2.06 0.77 5.25
CA LYS A 169 1.79 -0.02 4.04
C LYS A 169 2.92 -0.97 3.69
N GLU A 170 4.16 -0.48 3.64
CA GLU A 170 5.31 -1.28 3.23
C GLU A 170 5.54 -2.46 4.17
N GLU A 171 5.45 -2.22 5.49
CA GLU A 171 5.59 -3.26 6.50
C GLU A 171 4.42 -4.26 6.47
N ASN A 172 3.21 -3.80 6.17
CA ASN A 172 2.04 -4.65 5.99
C ASN A 172 2.20 -5.57 4.77
N GLU A 173 2.71 -5.05 3.66
CA GLU A 173 2.97 -5.83 2.45
C GLU A 173 4.14 -6.82 2.61
N LYS A 174 5.20 -6.44 3.33
CA LYS A 174 6.28 -7.36 3.70
C LYS A 174 5.75 -8.53 4.53
N ALA A 175 4.94 -8.24 5.55
CA ALA A 175 4.31 -9.26 6.37
C ALA A 175 3.41 -10.18 5.55
N LEU A 176 2.65 -9.62 4.61
CA LEU A 176 1.83 -10.39 3.67
C LEU A 176 2.67 -11.36 2.83
N LYS A 177 3.77 -10.88 2.22
CA LYS A 177 4.69 -11.72 1.44
C LYS A 177 5.28 -12.85 2.27
N ILE A 178 5.67 -12.58 3.52
CA ILE A 178 6.18 -13.60 4.44
C ILE A 178 5.10 -14.64 4.75
N MET A 179 3.90 -14.19 5.11
CA MET A 179 2.81 -15.10 5.49
C MET A 179 2.31 -15.93 4.31
N LYS A 180 2.28 -15.41 3.08
CA LYS A 180 1.95 -16.19 1.87
C LYS A 180 2.93 -17.35 1.62
N LYS A 181 4.20 -17.19 2.00
CA LYS A 181 5.21 -18.27 1.90
C LYS A 181 5.05 -19.33 3.00
N ILE A 182 4.38 -19.00 4.10
CA ILE A 182 4.21 -19.91 5.25
C ILE A 182 2.86 -20.62 5.20
N VAL A 183 1.80 -19.90 4.81
CA VAL A 183 0.44 -20.44 4.69
C VAL A 183 0.30 -21.14 3.34
N PRO A 184 -0.19 -22.39 3.27
CA PRO A 184 -0.43 -23.08 2.00
C PRO A 184 -1.46 -22.34 1.13
N PRO A 185 -1.28 -22.23 -0.20
CA PRO A 185 -2.24 -21.58 -1.10
C PRO A 185 -3.65 -22.23 -1.07
N ASN A 186 -3.71 -23.56 -1.04
CA ASN A 186 -4.97 -24.32 -1.08
C ASN A 186 -5.56 -24.63 0.30
N ILE A 187 -5.26 -23.82 1.31
CA ILE A 187 -5.64 -24.05 2.71
C ILE A 187 -7.15 -24.28 2.93
N ARG A 188 -8.00 -23.73 2.07
CA ARG A 188 -9.46 -23.89 2.11
C ARG A 188 -9.91 -25.35 2.00
N TYR A 189 -9.21 -26.14 1.18
CA TYR A 189 -9.55 -27.52 0.86
C TYR A 189 -8.62 -28.53 1.54
N SER A 190 -7.70 -28.04 2.37
CA SER A 190 -6.74 -28.87 3.09
C SER A 190 -7.26 -29.24 4.49
N THR A 191 -6.70 -30.29 5.06
CA THR A 191 -6.89 -30.70 6.46
C THR A 191 -5.64 -30.37 7.27
N GLU A 192 -5.75 -30.34 8.60
CA GLU A 192 -4.58 -30.17 9.49
C GLU A 192 -3.46 -31.18 9.15
N LYS A 193 -3.81 -32.44 8.90
CA LYS A 193 -2.87 -33.51 8.52
C LYS A 193 -2.20 -33.24 7.18
N LYS A 194 -2.98 -32.82 6.17
CA LYS A 194 -2.44 -32.52 4.84
C LYS A 194 -1.45 -31.35 4.89
N ILE A 195 -1.77 -30.31 5.66
CA ILE A 195 -0.87 -29.15 5.86
C ILE A 195 0.43 -29.62 6.55
N GLU A 196 0.33 -30.51 7.53
CA GLU A 196 1.50 -31.08 8.20
C GLU A 196 2.39 -31.87 7.22
N GLU A 197 1.78 -32.70 6.37
CA GLU A 197 2.46 -33.48 5.33
C GLU A 197 3.12 -32.57 4.28
N ASP A 198 2.41 -31.57 3.77
CA ASP A 198 2.92 -30.60 2.79
C ASP A 198 4.13 -29.84 3.34
N ILE A 199 4.07 -29.37 4.60
CA ILE A 199 5.21 -28.68 5.24
C ILE A 199 6.38 -29.67 5.42
N ARG A 200 6.10 -30.91 5.86
CA ARG A 200 7.13 -31.93 6.06
C ARG A 200 7.86 -32.29 4.78
N GLU A 201 7.15 -32.36 3.65
CA GLU A 201 7.75 -32.61 2.35
C GLU A 201 8.70 -31.48 1.93
N LYS A 202 8.28 -30.22 2.13
CA LYS A 202 9.08 -29.03 1.77
C LYS A 202 10.33 -28.87 2.63
N VAL A 203 10.29 -29.33 3.88
CA VAL A 203 11.40 -29.15 4.84
C VAL A 203 12.25 -30.41 5.00
N ARG A 204 12.05 -31.44 4.16
CA ARG A 204 12.74 -32.74 4.26
C ARG A 204 14.27 -32.65 4.40
N ASN A 205 14.89 -31.57 3.89
CA ASN A 205 16.33 -31.38 3.89
C ASN A 205 16.84 -30.34 4.92
N GLU A 206 15.98 -29.70 5.70
CA GLU A 206 16.40 -28.65 6.64
C GLU A 206 16.41 -29.14 8.09
N MET A 207 17.58 -29.10 8.72
CA MET A 207 17.80 -29.61 10.08
C MET A 207 17.18 -28.74 11.18
N SER A 208 16.64 -27.56 10.84
CA SER A 208 16.26 -26.54 11.83
C SER A 208 14.85 -26.73 12.42
N ILE A 209 13.96 -27.47 11.77
CA ILE A 209 12.59 -27.69 12.25
C ILE A 209 12.41 -29.12 12.77
N THR A 210 11.73 -29.26 13.91
CA THR A 210 11.38 -30.58 14.44
C THR A 210 9.99 -31.01 13.99
N SER A 211 9.70 -32.31 13.98
CA SER A 211 8.33 -32.82 13.71
C SER A 211 7.29 -32.23 14.66
N ALA A 212 7.66 -31.91 15.91
CA ALA A 212 6.77 -31.27 16.87
C ALA A 212 6.44 -29.82 16.48
N ASP A 213 7.42 -29.08 15.95
CA ASP A 213 7.22 -27.71 15.48
C ASP A 213 6.31 -27.66 14.25
N ILE A 214 6.51 -28.57 13.28
CA ILE A 214 5.65 -28.71 12.09
C ILE A 214 4.20 -28.94 12.51
N LYS A 215 3.96 -29.86 13.45
CA LYS A 215 2.61 -30.16 13.95
C LYS A 215 1.96 -28.96 14.63
N ARG A 216 2.71 -28.22 15.47
CA ARG A 216 2.21 -27.00 16.12
C ARG A 216 1.88 -25.91 15.10
N LEU A 217 2.71 -25.76 14.08
CA LEU A 217 2.53 -24.79 13.00
C LEU A 217 1.30 -25.12 12.15
N ALA A 218 1.18 -26.36 11.67
CA ALA A 218 0.03 -26.83 10.89
C ALA A 218 -1.28 -26.64 11.67
N LYS A 219 -1.28 -26.99 12.96
CA LYS A 219 -2.41 -26.76 13.86
C LYS A 219 -2.80 -25.28 13.98
N ARG A 220 -1.82 -24.38 14.14
CA ARG A 220 -2.07 -22.92 14.23
C ARG A 220 -2.65 -22.40 12.91
N ILE A 221 -2.02 -22.72 11.79
CA ILE A 221 -2.43 -22.31 10.45
C ILE A 221 -3.85 -22.80 10.14
N PHE A 222 -4.17 -24.06 10.47
CA PHE A 222 -5.48 -24.63 10.20
C PHE A 222 -6.58 -24.06 11.10
N ARG A 223 -6.32 -23.86 12.39
CA ARG A 223 -7.32 -23.41 13.37
C ARG A 223 -7.61 -21.92 13.28
N ASN A 224 -6.59 -21.10 13.04
CA ASN A 224 -6.76 -19.65 12.91
C ASN A 224 -7.20 -19.32 11.48
N LYS A 225 -8.51 -19.43 11.24
CA LYS A 225 -9.11 -19.22 9.92
C LYS A 225 -8.87 -17.82 9.35
N ALA A 226 -8.67 -16.80 10.20
CA ALA A 226 -8.26 -15.47 9.76
C ALA A 226 -6.98 -15.49 8.90
N LEU A 227 -6.03 -16.40 9.17
CA LEU A 227 -4.81 -16.55 8.38
C LEU A 227 -5.08 -17.04 6.95
N HIS A 228 -6.26 -17.61 6.69
CA HIS A 228 -6.60 -18.15 5.37
C HIS A 228 -6.88 -17.01 4.40
N ILE A 229 -7.30 -15.84 4.89
CA ILE A 229 -7.59 -14.64 4.10
C ILE A 229 -6.38 -14.18 3.28
N VAL A 230 -5.17 -14.47 3.74
CA VAL A 230 -3.90 -14.08 3.10
C VAL A 230 -3.79 -14.50 1.64
N HIS A 231 -4.48 -15.58 1.23
CA HIS A 231 -4.50 -16.08 -0.13
C HIS A 231 -5.79 -15.76 -0.91
N TYR A 232 -6.79 -15.14 -0.28
CA TYR A 232 -7.99 -14.75 -1.00
C TYR A 232 -7.73 -13.46 -1.80
N PRO A 233 -8.21 -13.38 -3.05
CA PRO A 233 -8.15 -12.13 -3.80
C PRO A 233 -9.10 -11.11 -3.15
N LYS A 234 -8.68 -9.83 -3.15
CA LYS A 234 -9.45 -8.73 -2.53
C LYS A 234 -10.90 -8.67 -3.03
N ASN A 235 -11.09 -8.91 -4.33
CA ASN A 235 -12.41 -8.94 -4.98
C ASN A 235 -13.33 -10.03 -4.39
N MET A 236 -12.78 -11.16 -3.96
CA MET A 236 -13.57 -12.22 -3.33
C MET A 236 -13.89 -11.88 -1.87
N ILE A 237 -12.92 -11.30 -1.14
CA ILE A 237 -13.11 -10.87 0.26
C ILE A 237 -14.19 -9.78 0.34
N SER A 238 -14.23 -8.85 -0.63
CA SER A 238 -15.24 -7.78 -0.67
C SER A 238 -16.68 -8.31 -0.66
N LYS A 239 -16.89 -9.52 -1.22
CA LYS A 239 -18.18 -10.19 -1.34
C LYS A 239 -18.51 -11.13 -0.18
N PHE A 240 -17.61 -11.30 0.79
CA PHE A 240 -17.87 -12.15 1.94
C PHE A 240 -19.10 -11.70 2.71
N TYR A 241 -19.86 -12.68 3.19
CA TYR A 241 -21.01 -12.40 4.03
C TYR A 241 -20.56 -11.96 5.43
N VAL A 242 -21.33 -11.10 6.09
CA VAL A 242 -20.96 -10.55 7.40
C VAL A 242 -20.74 -11.67 8.44
N ASN A 243 -21.61 -12.68 8.48
CA ASN A 243 -21.45 -13.78 9.43
C ASN A 243 -20.17 -14.60 9.18
N ASP A 244 -19.68 -14.69 7.95
CA ASP A 244 -18.41 -15.36 7.69
C ASP A 244 -17.25 -14.55 8.25
N LEU A 245 -17.27 -13.22 8.09
CA LEU A 245 -16.25 -12.34 8.63
C LEU A 245 -16.22 -12.40 10.17
N VAL A 246 -17.39 -12.33 10.80
CA VAL A 246 -17.51 -12.24 12.26
C VAL A 246 -17.36 -13.59 12.97
N ASN A 247 -17.80 -14.70 12.37
CA ASN A 247 -17.76 -16.00 13.05
C ASN A 247 -16.59 -16.87 12.58
N LYS A 248 -16.38 -16.94 11.26
CA LYS A 248 -15.37 -17.83 10.68
C LYS A 248 -14.00 -17.17 10.64
N PHE A 249 -13.94 -15.90 10.25
CA PHE A 249 -12.69 -15.16 10.12
C PHE A 249 -12.45 -14.19 11.29
N ASP A 250 -13.05 -14.47 12.45
CA ASP A 250 -12.79 -13.65 13.62
C ASP A 250 -11.31 -13.71 13.99
N ILE A 251 -10.78 -12.54 14.34
CA ILE A 251 -9.36 -12.37 14.63
C ILE A 251 -9.10 -12.47 16.13
N GLY A 252 -10.14 -12.19 16.94
CA GLY A 252 -10.08 -12.18 18.39
C GLY A 252 -8.79 -11.53 18.90
N THR A 253 -8.22 -12.10 19.96
CA THR A 253 -6.90 -11.72 20.48
C THR A 253 -5.81 -12.74 20.12
N SER A 254 -6.00 -13.53 19.06
CA SER A 254 -5.16 -14.71 18.80
C SER A 254 -3.95 -14.47 17.89
N LEU A 255 -4.00 -13.43 17.05
CA LEU A 255 -2.96 -13.12 16.08
C LEU A 255 -1.79 -12.34 16.70
N ASP A 256 -0.59 -12.60 16.16
CA ASP A 256 0.60 -11.79 16.37
C ASP A 256 0.66 -10.60 15.40
N LEU A 257 1.59 -9.67 15.63
CA LEU A 257 1.75 -8.46 14.84
C LEU A 257 1.98 -8.76 13.35
N THR A 258 2.80 -9.75 13.03
CA THR A 258 3.11 -10.08 11.62
C THR A 258 1.91 -10.71 10.92
N GLU A 259 1.20 -11.60 11.62
CA GLU A 259 -0.03 -12.21 11.13
C GLU A 259 -1.13 -11.15 10.91
N LEU A 260 -1.31 -10.24 11.86
CA LEU A 260 -2.33 -9.21 11.77
C LEU A 260 -2.03 -8.22 10.63
N ARG A 261 -0.77 -7.82 10.46
CA ARG A 261 -0.31 -7.02 9.31
C ARG A 261 -0.62 -7.71 7.98
N ALA A 262 -0.36 -9.01 7.86
CA ALA A 262 -0.64 -9.78 6.66
C ALA A 262 -2.15 -9.87 6.36
N VAL A 263 -2.97 -10.14 7.38
CA VAL A 263 -4.42 -10.17 7.22
C VAL A 263 -4.95 -8.80 6.79
N TYR A 264 -4.54 -7.72 7.46
CA TYR A 264 -4.97 -6.36 7.13
C TYR A 264 -4.58 -5.95 5.70
N ALA A 265 -3.35 -6.25 5.26
CA ALA A 265 -2.88 -5.99 3.90
C ALA A 265 -3.71 -6.70 2.81
N SER A 266 -4.31 -7.84 3.16
CA SER A 266 -5.11 -8.65 2.26
C SER A 266 -6.54 -8.14 2.11
N LEU A 267 -7.01 -7.24 2.99
CA LEU A 267 -8.38 -6.76 2.96
C LEU A 267 -8.63 -5.79 1.80
N PRO A 268 -9.85 -5.76 1.25
CA PRO A 268 -10.24 -4.77 0.26
C PRO A 268 -10.39 -3.38 0.91
N THR A 269 -10.31 -2.33 0.10
CA THR A 269 -10.54 -0.95 0.57
C THR A 269 -11.98 -0.78 1.02
N GLN A 270 -12.93 -1.27 0.21
CA GLN A 270 -14.37 -1.24 0.44
C GLN A 270 -14.96 -2.65 0.31
N PHE A 271 -16.09 -2.90 0.97
CA PHE A 271 -16.83 -4.14 0.85
C PHE A 271 -18.10 -3.95 0.03
N ASP A 272 -18.46 -4.96 -0.75
CA ASP A 272 -19.69 -4.97 -1.53
C ASP A 272 -20.89 -5.16 -0.58
N ASN A 273 -22.00 -4.45 -0.84
CA ASN A 273 -23.27 -4.59 -0.13
C ASN A 273 -23.18 -4.38 1.41
N ASP A 274 -22.38 -3.41 1.87
CA ASP A 274 -22.24 -3.08 3.30
C ASP A 274 -23.15 -1.93 3.75
N ASN A 275 -24.46 -2.04 3.47
CA ASN A 275 -25.42 -0.97 3.78
C ASN A 275 -25.49 -0.63 5.27
N ASN A 276 -25.21 -1.61 6.13
CA ASN A 276 -25.25 -1.46 7.60
C ASN A 276 -23.87 -1.14 8.20
N GLY A 277 -22.81 -1.04 7.39
CA GLY A 277 -21.44 -0.75 7.84
C GLY A 277 -20.77 -1.84 8.68
N GLN A 278 -21.36 -3.03 8.82
CA GLN A 278 -20.85 -4.09 9.69
C GLN A 278 -19.54 -4.69 9.18
N LYS A 279 -19.32 -4.72 7.85
CA LYS A 279 -18.05 -5.20 7.29
C LYS A 279 -16.95 -4.15 7.48
N ALA A 280 -17.28 -2.89 7.29
CA ALA A 280 -16.39 -1.77 7.60
C ALA A 280 -16.01 -1.74 9.09
N GLU A 281 -16.97 -1.96 9.99
CA GLU A 281 -16.74 -2.08 11.43
C GLU A 281 -15.83 -3.27 11.77
N TRP A 282 -16.05 -4.44 11.16
CA TRP A 282 -15.16 -5.59 11.32
C TRP A 282 -13.73 -5.25 10.89
N LYS A 283 -13.53 -4.60 9.74
CA LYS A 283 -12.20 -4.13 9.29
C LYS A 283 -11.60 -3.11 10.24
N GLU A 284 -12.40 -2.19 10.78
CA GLU A 284 -11.93 -1.17 11.72
C GLU A 284 -11.47 -1.79 13.04
N ARG A 285 -12.09 -2.88 13.51
CA ARG A 285 -11.59 -3.64 14.67
C ARG A 285 -10.18 -4.18 14.43
N ILE A 286 -9.92 -4.73 13.23
CA ILE A 286 -8.60 -5.24 12.83
C ILE A 286 -7.57 -4.12 12.82
N ARG A 287 -7.93 -2.99 12.20
CA ARG A 287 -7.06 -1.82 12.13
C ARG A 287 -6.73 -1.29 13.51
N SER A 288 -7.73 -1.17 14.39
CA SER A 288 -7.56 -0.68 15.76
C SER A 288 -6.64 -1.58 16.58
N GLU A 289 -6.82 -2.90 16.50
CA GLU A 289 -5.91 -3.88 17.12
C GLU A 289 -4.48 -3.76 16.56
N LEU A 290 -4.35 -3.56 15.25
CA LEU A 290 -3.05 -3.40 14.61
C LEU A 290 -2.34 -2.11 15.07
N VAL A 291 -3.04 -0.98 15.10
CA VAL A 291 -2.53 0.30 15.63
C VAL A 291 -2.04 0.11 17.07
N ASN A 292 -2.82 -0.56 17.91
CA ASN A 292 -2.45 -0.84 19.29
C ASN A 292 -1.19 -1.71 19.40
N LEU A 293 -1.08 -2.79 18.60
CA LEU A 293 0.10 -3.65 18.59
C LEU A 293 1.35 -2.92 18.06
N VAL A 294 1.21 -2.06 17.05
CA VAL A 294 2.32 -1.25 16.51
C VAL A 294 2.81 -0.27 17.57
N ARG A 295 1.90 0.48 18.20
CA ARG A 295 2.22 1.42 19.29
C ARG A 295 2.93 0.71 20.46
N ASN A 296 2.44 -0.47 20.84
CA ASN A 296 3.06 -1.26 21.91
C ASN A 296 4.45 -1.79 21.52
N ASN A 297 4.65 -2.14 20.25
CA ASN A 297 5.95 -2.58 19.74
C ASN A 297 6.96 -1.43 19.68
N GLU A 298 6.54 -0.23 19.27
CA GLU A 298 7.37 0.98 19.30
C GLU A 298 7.74 1.40 20.72
N SER A 299 6.79 1.26 21.66
CA SER A 299 7.00 1.55 23.09
C SER A 299 7.71 0.44 23.86
N ASN A 300 8.17 -0.64 23.19
CA ASN A 300 8.76 -1.85 23.82
C ASN A 300 7.90 -2.54 24.90
N ASN A 301 6.58 -2.30 24.90
CA ASN A 301 5.62 -2.87 25.85
C ASN A 301 4.87 -4.10 25.27
N ILE A 302 5.32 -4.64 24.13
CA ILE A 302 4.67 -5.77 23.48
C ILE A 302 5.09 -7.11 24.09
N ILE A 303 4.11 -7.97 24.39
CA ILE A 303 4.35 -9.34 24.84
C ILE A 303 5.08 -10.10 23.70
N PRO A 304 6.14 -10.89 23.97
CA PRO A 304 6.92 -11.56 22.92
C PRO A 304 6.08 -12.39 21.94
N ASN A 305 5.11 -13.16 22.44
CA ASN A 305 4.21 -13.97 21.62
C ASN A 305 3.26 -13.14 20.73
N LYS A 306 3.03 -11.87 21.09
CA LYS A 306 2.25 -10.91 20.30
C LYS A 306 3.10 -10.20 19.25
N LYS A 307 4.41 -10.11 19.46
CA LYS A 307 5.35 -9.62 18.44
C LYS A 307 5.52 -10.65 17.32
N ARG A 308 5.83 -11.89 17.69
CA ARG A 308 5.88 -13.03 16.77
C ARG A 308 5.59 -14.30 17.55
N ASN A 309 4.67 -15.12 17.06
CA ASN A 309 4.33 -16.36 17.74
C ASN A 309 5.52 -17.33 17.75
N SER A 310 5.73 -18.01 18.87
CA SER A 310 6.83 -18.96 19.05
C SER A 310 6.81 -20.12 18.05
N VAL A 311 5.65 -20.46 17.46
CA VAL A 311 5.57 -21.49 16.42
C VAL A 311 6.40 -21.16 15.17
N TYR A 312 6.75 -19.89 14.97
CA TYR A 312 7.52 -19.44 13.81
C TYR A 312 9.03 -19.42 14.05
N LYS A 313 9.53 -19.76 15.25
CA LYS A 313 10.95 -19.61 15.61
C LYS A 313 11.90 -20.41 14.72
N ASN A 314 11.47 -21.60 14.32
CA ASN A 314 12.25 -22.55 13.52
C ASN A 314 11.79 -22.59 12.05
N VAL A 315 10.96 -21.62 11.63
CA VAL A 315 10.45 -21.55 10.27
C VAL A 315 11.50 -20.88 9.37
N PRO A 316 11.77 -21.43 8.16
CA PRO A 316 12.75 -20.87 7.25
C PRO A 316 12.37 -19.46 6.80
N LEU A 317 13.36 -18.58 6.62
CA LEU A 317 13.13 -17.19 6.17
C LEU A 317 12.47 -17.12 4.79
N ASN A 318 12.73 -18.11 3.93
CA ASN A 318 12.13 -18.21 2.61
C ASN A 318 10.71 -18.83 2.63
N GLY A 319 10.23 -19.28 3.79
CA GLY A 319 8.98 -20.04 3.94
C GLY A 319 9.00 -21.40 3.23
N PHE A 320 7.83 -21.99 3.03
CA PHE A 320 7.64 -23.33 2.44
C PHE A 320 7.03 -23.29 1.04
N PHE A 321 6.23 -22.27 0.75
CA PHE A 321 5.41 -22.17 -0.46
C PHE A 321 5.92 -21.06 -1.38
N GLN A 322 5.95 -21.35 -2.68
CA GLN A 322 6.27 -20.37 -3.71
C GLN A 322 5.02 -19.53 -4.02
N ILE A 323 5.23 -18.23 -4.28
CA ILE A 323 4.17 -17.32 -4.69
C ILE A 323 4.18 -17.32 -6.22
N GLU A 324 3.31 -18.12 -6.84
CA GLU A 324 3.01 -17.99 -8.26
C GLU A 324 2.05 -16.81 -8.40
N THR A 325 2.47 -15.77 -9.11
CA THR A 325 1.76 -14.50 -9.38
C THR A 325 1.80 -13.43 -8.28
N GLU A 326 2.55 -12.36 -8.58
CA GLU A 326 2.30 -11.04 -8.01
C GLU A 326 0.99 -10.54 -8.61
N GLU A 327 -0.12 -10.64 -7.86
CA GLU A 327 -1.30 -9.86 -8.20
C GLU A 327 -0.89 -8.39 -8.24
N ASN A 328 -0.96 -7.81 -9.45
CA ASN A 328 -0.68 -6.41 -9.73
C ASN A 328 -1.35 -5.53 -8.68
N TRP A 329 -0.53 -4.98 -7.80
CA TRP A 329 -0.92 -3.84 -6.99
C TRP A 329 -1.20 -2.68 -7.95
N SER A 330 -2.47 -2.34 -8.12
CA SER A 330 -2.87 -1.10 -8.77
C SER A 330 -3.26 -0.12 -7.66
N PRO A 331 -2.68 1.09 -7.60
CA PRO A 331 -3.22 2.14 -6.76
C PRO A 331 -4.65 2.40 -7.21
N ASP A 332 -5.59 2.08 -6.32
CA ASP A 332 -7.00 2.24 -6.61
C ASP A 332 -7.29 3.74 -6.80
N ALA A 333 -7.96 4.08 -7.90
CA ALA A 333 -8.33 5.45 -8.24
C ALA A 333 -9.29 6.08 -7.20
N ALA A 334 -9.78 5.27 -6.25
CA ALA A 334 -10.64 5.66 -5.14
C ALA A 334 -9.88 5.94 -3.83
N ASP A 335 -8.55 5.91 -3.79
CA ASP A 335 -7.78 6.49 -2.68
C ASP A 335 -7.59 8.00 -2.93
N PRO A 336 -8.40 8.88 -2.30
CA PRO A 336 -8.32 10.32 -2.53
C PRO A 336 -7.00 10.95 -2.08
N TYR A 337 -6.12 10.18 -1.43
CA TYR A 337 -4.84 10.66 -0.90
C TYR A 337 -3.65 9.74 -1.21
N ALA A 338 -3.80 8.75 -2.10
CA ALA A 338 -2.63 8.13 -2.71
C ALA A 338 -1.79 9.26 -3.32
N PRO A 339 -0.49 9.38 -3.00
CA PRO A 339 0.33 10.43 -3.60
C PRO A 339 0.22 10.26 -5.11
N SER A 340 -0.48 11.18 -5.78
CA SER A 340 -0.38 11.35 -7.20
C SER A 340 1.11 11.50 -7.47
N ASN A 341 1.71 10.54 -8.16
CA ASN A 341 3.14 10.52 -8.47
C ASN A 341 3.64 11.95 -8.73
N MET A 342 4.24 12.56 -7.71
CA MET A 342 4.89 13.85 -7.78
C MET A 342 6.36 13.52 -8.00
N ASP A 343 6.83 14.00 -9.14
CA ASP A 343 8.22 14.21 -9.51
C ASP A 343 9.12 12.98 -9.74
N SER A 344 9.27 12.66 -11.03
CA SER A 344 10.54 12.19 -11.62
C SER A 344 10.77 12.91 -12.93
#